data_AF-A0A7D9ID56-F1
#
_entry.id   AF-A0A7D9ID56-F1
#
_cell.length_a   1.000
_cell.length_b   1.000
_cell.length_c   1.000
_cell.angle_alpha   90.00
_cell.angle_beta   90.00
_cell.angle_gamma   90.00
#
_symmetry.space_group_name_H-M   'P 1'
#
loop_
_entity.id
_entity.type
_entity.pdbx_description
1 polymer ?
#
loop_
_entity_poly.entity_id
_entity_poly.type
_entity_poly.pdbx_seq_one_letter_code
_entity_poly.pdbx_strand_id
1 'polypeptide(L)'
;MALEYLEIYWERFLGVVEPHLPEYLHWNEICWTFVFYLAEARRHIHRWCRGLEPWQIVVNTVFICLCVWVGVEILRWLYSWIFCQDEGFITRMKKGFFKTVRRLPFLKEKINAELQKAKDDMNKAWISKNNEHYHTKLPDKGMGQQALMKEIDKYEKLGKIDWAAGKVSGTVYHGGKELTDVLTEAYKRFTWSNPLHPDVFPGVRKMEAEIVQMCVGMFNGGPDACGTTTSGGTESLLLACKTYRDWAKEEKGIVKPEIVAPISVHAAFEK
;
A
#
# COMPACT_ATOMS: atom_id res chain seq x y z
N MET A 1 24.30 7.14 48.81
CA MET A 1 23.77 8.41 48.27
C MET A 1 22.43 8.26 47.54
N ALA A 2 22.33 7.90 46.26
CA ALA A 2 21.02 7.94 45.55
C ALA A 2 19.92 7.03 46.14
N LEU A 3 20.29 5.88 46.71
CA LEU A 3 19.37 4.95 47.38
C LEU A 3 18.89 5.45 48.75
N GLU A 4 19.75 6.14 49.52
CA GLU A 4 19.38 6.73 50.81
C GLU A 4 18.40 7.89 50.63
N TYR A 5 18.56 8.68 49.56
CA TYR A 5 17.59 9.72 49.23
C TYR A 5 16.22 9.14 48.90
N LEU A 6 16.15 8.05 48.13
CA LEU A 6 14.88 7.40 47.77
C LEU A 6 14.13 6.85 48.98
N GLU A 7 14.86 6.30 49.96
CA GLU A 7 14.29 5.77 51.21
C GLU A 7 13.69 6.90 52.07
N ILE A 8 14.39 8.04 52.17
CA ILE A 8 13.92 9.23 52.88
C ILE A 8 12.70 9.87 52.21
N TYR A 9 12.66 9.93 50.88
CA TYR A 9 11.49 10.46 50.15
C TYR A 9 10.27 9.54 50.28
N TRP A 10 10.48 8.23 50.36
CA TRP A 10 9.42 7.23 50.51
C TRP A 10 8.79 7.28 51.91
N GLU A 11 9.60 7.32 52.96
CA GLU A 11 9.15 7.52 54.35
C GLU A 11 8.34 8.82 54.51
N ARG A 12 8.80 9.90 53.85
CA ARG A 12 8.14 11.20 53.90
C ARG A 12 6.83 11.25 53.12
N PHE A 13 6.72 10.51 52.02
CA PHE A 13 5.48 10.37 51.25
C PHE A 13 4.44 9.57 52.04
N LEU A 14 4.84 8.48 52.69
CA LEU A 14 3.95 7.65 53.50
C LEU A 14 3.34 8.44 54.66
N GLY A 15 4.14 9.23 55.39
CA GLY A 15 3.65 10.05 56.51
C GLY A 15 2.67 11.19 56.14
N VAL A 16 2.61 11.58 54.86
CA VAL A 16 1.67 12.61 54.37
C VAL A 16 0.32 12.02 53.98
N VAL A 17 0.29 10.76 53.54
CA VAL A 17 -0.90 10.10 52.99
C VAL A 17 -1.71 9.39 54.08
N GLU A 18 -1.03 8.89 55.12
CA GLU A 18 -1.62 8.12 56.23
C GLU A 18 -2.72 8.82 57.06
N PRO A 19 -2.67 10.14 57.34
CA PRO A 19 -3.61 10.76 58.29
C PRO A 19 -4.99 11.15 57.72
N HIS A 20 -5.24 10.98 56.42
CA HIS A 20 -6.38 11.61 55.73
C HIS A 20 -7.35 10.66 55.00
N LEU A 21 -7.27 9.34 55.22
CA LEU A 21 -8.21 8.38 54.62
C LEU A 21 -9.19 7.75 55.62
N PRO A 22 -10.47 7.50 55.24
CA PRO A 22 -11.46 6.84 56.09
C PRO A 22 -11.15 5.36 56.37
N GLU A 23 -11.44 4.88 57.59
CA GLU A 23 -11.11 3.54 58.13
C GLU A 23 -11.62 2.32 57.33
N TYR A 24 -12.58 2.47 56.41
CA TYR A 24 -13.17 1.34 55.67
C TYR A 24 -12.53 1.06 54.30
N LEU A 25 -11.53 1.84 53.89
CA LEU A 25 -10.68 1.58 52.73
C LEU A 25 -9.27 1.21 53.21
N HIS A 26 -9.10 0.01 53.79
CA HIS A 26 -7.75 -0.49 54.13
C HIS A 26 -6.98 -0.89 52.87
N TRP A 27 -6.43 0.12 52.19
CA TRP A 27 -5.28 0.01 51.28
C TRP A 27 -4.10 -0.74 51.92
N ASN A 28 -4.07 -0.85 53.25
CA ASN A 28 -3.03 -1.54 54.01
C ASN A 28 -2.78 -2.97 53.50
N GLU A 29 -3.80 -3.78 53.22
CA GLU A 29 -3.52 -5.16 52.76
C GLU A 29 -2.93 -5.23 51.36
N ILE A 30 -3.41 -4.41 50.42
CA ILE A 30 -2.87 -4.34 49.05
C ILE A 30 -1.47 -3.71 49.05
N CYS A 31 -1.26 -2.63 49.82
CA CYS A 31 0.03 -1.98 49.98
C CYS A 31 1.05 -2.89 50.65
N TRP A 32 0.70 -3.59 51.73
CA TRP A 32 1.59 -4.55 52.39
C TRP A 32 1.89 -5.75 51.51
N THR A 33 0.91 -6.25 50.76
CA THR A 33 1.12 -7.31 49.77
C THR A 33 2.07 -6.84 48.67
N PHE A 34 1.89 -5.63 48.16
CA PHE A 34 2.78 -5.03 47.16
C PHE A 34 4.21 -4.81 47.69
N VAL A 35 4.35 -4.27 48.89
CA VAL A 35 5.64 -4.09 49.59
C VAL A 35 6.33 -5.43 49.83
N PHE A 36 5.59 -6.46 50.22
CA PHE A 36 6.10 -7.82 50.39
C PHE A 36 6.67 -8.38 49.07
N TYR A 37 5.94 -8.25 47.96
CA TYR A 37 6.42 -8.67 46.64
C TYR A 37 7.63 -7.86 46.16
N LEU A 38 7.69 -6.55 46.44
CA LEU A 38 8.86 -5.73 46.15
C LEU A 38 10.09 -6.18 46.96
N ALA A 39 9.92 -6.52 48.23
CA ALA A 39 10.99 -7.03 49.08
C ALA A 39 11.49 -8.40 48.61
N GLU A 40 10.60 -9.29 48.18
CA GLU A 40 10.97 -10.59 47.61
C GLU A 40 11.69 -10.43 46.26
N ALA A 41 11.21 -9.54 45.40
CA ALA A 41 11.86 -9.19 44.13
C ALA A 41 13.26 -8.63 44.37
N ARG A 42 13.43 -7.69 45.32
CA ARG A 42 14.74 -7.16 45.72
C ARG A 42 15.68 -8.27 46.20
N ARG A 43 15.20 -9.20 47.04
CA ARG A 43 15.99 -10.35 47.51
C ARG A 43 16.37 -11.30 46.37
N HIS A 44 15.51 -11.49 45.39
CA HIS A 44 15.83 -12.29 44.20
C HIS A 44 16.87 -11.62 43.31
N ILE A 45 16.70 -10.32 43.02
CA ILE A 45 17.67 -9.53 42.25
C ILE A 45 19.03 -9.55 42.95
N HIS A 46 19.08 -9.34 44.26
CA HIS A 46 20.33 -9.36 45.01
C HIS A 46 21.00 -10.74 45.01
N ARG A 47 20.21 -11.83 45.04
CA ARG A 47 20.73 -13.20 44.87
C ARG A 47 21.34 -13.42 43.48
N TRP A 48 20.70 -12.93 42.42
CA TRP A 48 21.17 -13.06 41.04
C TRP A 48 22.36 -12.16 40.70
N CYS A 49 22.48 -11.01 41.34
CA CYS A 49 23.60 -10.08 41.15
C CYS A 49 24.78 -10.36 42.09
N ARG A 50 24.71 -11.40 42.94
CA ARG A 50 25.74 -11.69 43.94
C ARG A 50 27.02 -12.16 43.25
N GLY A 51 28.12 -11.44 43.46
CA GLY A 51 29.43 -11.77 42.91
C GLY A 51 29.70 -11.25 41.50
N LEU A 52 28.83 -10.41 40.94
CA LEU A 52 29.05 -9.72 39.66
C LEU A 52 29.70 -8.36 39.87
N GLU A 53 30.62 -7.98 38.98
CA GLU A 53 31.18 -6.64 38.93
C GLU A 53 30.14 -5.62 38.40
N PRO A 54 30.24 -4.32 38.76
CA PRO A 54 29.25 -3.31 38.39
C PRO A 54 28.96 -3.23 36.88
N TRP A 55 29.98 -3.38 36.03
CA TRP A 55 29.81 -3.35 34.57
C TRP A 55 29.07 -4.59 34.05
N GLN A 56 29.28 -5.77 34.66
CA GLN A 56 28.60 -7.02 34.29
C GLN A 56 27.11 -6.93 34.58
N ILE A 57 26.74 -6.27 35.69
CA ILE A 57 25.34 -6.01 36.04
C ILE A 57 24.68 -5.12 34.97
N VAL A 58 25.36 -4.06 34.53
CA VAL A 58 24.87 -3.15 33.48
C VAL A 58 24.69 -3.90 32.16
N VAL A 59 25.72 -4.65 31.71
CA VAL A 59 25.68 -5.39 30.45
C VAL A 59 24.59 -6.47 30.46
N ASN A 60 24.46 -7.24 31.55
CA ASN A 60 23.45 -8.28 31.67
C ASN A 60 22.03 -7.69 31.71
N THR A 61 21.84 -6.56 32.38
CA THR A 61 20.54 -5.88 32.40
C THR A 61 20.16 -5.41 31.00
N VAL A 62 21.08 -4.73 30.28
CA VAL A 62 20.84 -4.28 28.90
C VAL A 62 20.54 -5.46 27.97
N PHE A 63 21.30 -6.55 28.10
CA PHE A 63 21.09 -7.76 27.30
C PHE A 63 19.72 -8.41 27.57
N ILE A 64 19.31 -8.55 28.83
CA ILE A 64 18.00 -9.09 29.19
C ILE A 64 16.89 -8.19 28.67
N CYS A 65 17.00 -6.87 28.82
CA CYS A 65 16.04 -5.92 28.26
C CYS A 65 15.93 -6.04 26.73
N LEU A 66 17.06 -6.22 26.03
CA LEU A 66 17.08 -6.44 24.59
C LEU A 66 16.43 -7.78 24.20
N CYS A 67 16.73 -8.87 24.92
CA CYS A 67 16.10 -10.18 24.69
C CYS A 67 14.59 -10.14 24.92
N VAL A 68 14.13 -9.46 25.97
CA VAL A 68 12.70 -9.27 26.25
C VAL A 68 12.05 -8.45 25.15
N TRP A 69 12.66 -7.33 24.73
CA TRP A 69 12.16 -6.50 23.63
C TRP A 69 12.06 -7.28 22.31
N VAL A 70 13.12 -7.99 21.93
CA VAL A 70 13.13 -8.86 20.74
C VAL A 70 12.08 -9.97 20.86
N GLY A 71 11.94 -10.58 22.04
CA GLY A 71 10.92 -11.60 22.29
C GLY A 71 9.50 -11.06 22.10
N VAL A 72 9.22 -9.86 22.62
CA VAL A 72 7.93 -9.17 22.43
C VAL A 72 7.70 -8.83 20.95
N GLU A 73 8.71 -8.35 20.23
CA GLU A 73 8.59 -8.07 18.80
C GLU A 73 8.37 -9.34 17.96
N ILE A 74 9.04 -10.45 18.29
CA ILE A 74 8.82 -11.75 17.66
C ILE A 74 7.39 -12.24 17.94
N LEU A 75 6.91 -12.14 19.19
CA LEU A 75 5.55 -12.52 19.54
C LEU A 75 4.51 -11.66 18.83
N ARG A 76 4.73 -10.34 18.75
CA ARG A 76 3.89 -9.40 18.00
C ARG A 76 3.87 -9.75 16.52
N TRP A 77 5.02 -10.04 15.92
CA TRP A 77 5.14 -10.49 14.53
C TRP A 77 4.43 -11.84 14.31
N LEU A 78 4.63 -12.83 15.18
CA LEU A 78 3.98 -14.14 15.12
C LEU A 78 2.45 -14.01 15.24
N TYR A 79 1.98 -13.23 16.20
CA TYR A 79 0.56 -12.95 16.38
C TYR A 79 -0.02 -12.28 15.12
N SER A 80 0.66 -11.25 14.59
CA SER A 80 0.26 -10.61 13.35
C SER A 80 0.29 -11.55 12.15
N TRP A 81 1.26 -12.47 12.08
CA TRP A 81 1.42 -13.43 10.99
C TRP A 81 0.37 -14.55 11.02
N ILE A 82 -0.08 -14.94 12.21
CA ILE A 82 -1.11 -15.97 12.39
C ILE A 82 -2.51 -15.38 12.24
N PHE A 83 -2.77 -14.20 12.83
CA PHE A 83 -4.14 -13.67 13.01
C PHE A 83 -4.44 -12.39 12.22
N CYS A 84 -3.44 -11.54 11.93
CA CYS A 84 -3.64 -10.25 11.26
C CYS A 84 -3.32 -10.24 9.76
N GLN A 85 -2.93 -11.37 9.16
CA GLN A 85 -2.78 -11.48 7.70
C GLN A 85 -4.15 -11.45 7.00
N ASP A 86 -4.17 -10.96 5.75
CA ASP A 86 -5.38 -10.85 4.90
C ASP A 86 -6.05 -12.21 4.64
N GLU A 87 -5.26 -13.28 4.64
CA GLU A 87 -5.73 -14.64 4.42
C GLU A 87 -5.57 -15.50 5.67
N GLY A 88 -6.69 -16.02 6.18
CA GLY A 88 -6.67 -16.95 7.31
C GLY A 88 -5.82 -18.19 7.04
N PHE A 89 -5.26 -18.78 8.09
CA PHE A 89 -4.41 -19.98 8.03
C PHE A 89 -5.01 -21.11 7.15
N ILE A 90 -6.31 -21.36 7.28
CA ILE A 90 -7.03 -22.38 6.49
C ILE A 90 -7.01 -22.04 4.99
N THR A 91 -7.18 -20.78 4.62
CA THR A 91 -7.12 -20.32 3.23
C THR A 91 -5.74 -20.55 2.63
N ARG A 92 -4.67 -20.28 3.39
CA ARG A 92 -3.28 -20.52 2.97
C ARG A 92 -3.01 -22.00 2.75
N MET A 93 -3.44 -22.85 3.68
CA MET A 93 -3.35 -24.31 3.55
C MET A 93 -4.14 -24.81 2.34
N LYS A 94 -5.37 -24.33 2.15
CA LYS A 94 -6.20 -24.65 0.96
C LYS A 94 -5.49 -24.23 -0.33
N LYS A 95 -4.95 -23.01 -0.41
CA LYS A 95 -4.21 -22.54 -1.60
C LYS A 95 -2.97 -23.39 -1.86
N GLY A 96 -2.21 -23.75 -0.84
CA GLY A 96 -1.05 -24.65 -0.96
C GLY A 96 -1.45 -26.05 -1.45
N PHE A 97 -2.51 -26.61 -0.88
CA PHE A 97 -3.09 -27.87 -1.31
C PHE A 97 -3.56 -27.80 -2.77
N PHE A 98 -4.38 -26.82 -3.14
CA PHE A 98 -4.85 -26.64 -4.52
C PHE A 98 -3.69 -26.38 -5.49
N LYS A 99 -2.65 -25.63 -5.10
CA LYS A 99 -1.45 -25.42 -5.92
C LYS A 99 -0.73 -26.74 -6.20
N THR A 100 -0.72 -27.66 -5.23
CA THR A 100 -0.11 -28.98 -5.36
C THR A 100 -0.98 -29.91 -6.19
N VAL A 101 -2.29 -29.95 -5.93
CA VAL A 101 -3.27 -30.75 -6.67
C VAL A 101 -3.35 -30.34 -8.14
N ARG A 102 -3.30 -29.04 -8.46
CA ARG A 102 -3.27 -28.53 -9.85
C ARG A 102 -2.02 -28.96 -10.64
N ARG A 103 -0.97 -29.47 -9.98
CA ARG A 103 0.23 -30.00 -10.64
C ARG A 103 0.10 -31.46 -11.08
N LEU A 104 -0.95 -32.17 -10.63
CA LEU A 104 -1.20 -33.53 -11.07
C LEU A 104 -1.47 -33.56 -12.60
N PRO A 105 -0.91 -34.52 -13.33
CA PRO A 105 -0.90 -34.51 -14.80
C PRO A 105 -2.31 -34.44 -15.41
N PHE A 106 -3.25 -35.24 -14.91
CA PHE A 106 -4.64 -35.25 -15.39
C PHE A 106 -5.38 -33.92 -15.19
N LEU A 107 -5.19 -33.27 -14.03
CA LEU A 107 -5.81 -31.97 -13.75
C LEU A 107 -5.14 -30.85 -14.54
N LYS A 108 -3.83 -30.92 -14.73
CA LYS A 108 -3.06 -29.98 -15.54
C LYS A 108 -3.53 -29.98 -16.99
N GLU A 109 -3.78 -31.15 -17.58
CA GLU A 109 -4.32 -31.27 -18.95
C GLU A 109 -5.70 -30.61 -19.07
N LYS A 110 -6.62 -30.87 -18.14
CA LYS A 110 -7.95 -30.25 -18.14
C LYS A 110 -7.89 -28.73 -17.95
N ILE A 111 -7.03 -28.24 -17.04
CA ILE A 111 -6.81 -26.80 -16.83
C ILE A 111 -6.23 -26.16 -18.10
N ASN A 112 -5.24 -26.82 -18.73
CA ASN A 112 -4.66 -26.33 -19.97
C ASN A 112 -5.67 -26.28 -21.10
N ALA A 113 -6.60 -27.25 -21.18
CA ALA A 113 -7.67 -27.24 -22.16
C ALA A 113 -8.62 -26.05 -21.96
N GLU A 114 -9.05 -25.77 -20.73
CA GLU A 114 -9.86 -24.57 -20.43
C GLU A 114 -9.10 -23.26 -20.68
N LEU A 115 -7.80 -23.23 -20.36
CA LEU A 115 -6.96 -22.06 -20.60
C LEU A 115 -6.76 -21.83 -22.11
N GLN A 116 -6.61 -22.90 -22.88
CA GLN A 116 -6.55 -22.84 -24.34
C GLN A 116 -7.90 -22.38 -24.93
N LYS A 117 -9.01 -22.91 -24.43
CA LYS A 117 -10.35 -22.44 -24.82
C LYS A 117 -10.55 -20.96 -24.53
N ALA A 118 -10.16 -20.49 -23.35
CA ALA A 118 -10.21 -19.07 -22.99
C ALA A 118 -9.32 -18.22 -23.91
N LYS A 119 -8.11 -18.68 -24.26
CA LYS A 119 -7.26 -18.03 -25.26
C LYS A 119 -7.91 -18.00 -26.64
N ASP A 120 -8.53 -19.08 -27.07
CA ASP A 120 -9.19 -19.18 -28.37
C ASP A 120 -10.42 -18.27 -28.43
N ASP A 121 -11.19 -18.19 -27.35
CA ASP A 121 -12.34 -17.29 -27.22
C ASP A 121 -11.89 -15.82 -27.19
N MET A 122 -10.81 -15.50 -26.48
CA MET A 122 -10.16 -14.18 -26.56
C MET A 122 -9.68 -13.90 -27.98
N ASN A 123 -9.01 -14.83 -28.64
CA ASN A 123 -8.57 -14.65 -30.02
C ASN A 123 -9.75 -14.38 -30.96
N LYS A 124 -10.86 -15.11 -30.83
CA LYS A 124 -12.07 -14.88 -31.63
C LYS A 124 -12.72 -13.52 -31.36
N ALA A 125 -12.67 -13.03 -30.13
CA ALA A 125 -13.28 -11.77 -29.74
C ALA A 125 -12.41 -10.55 -30.12
N TRP A 126 -11.09 -10.68 -30.08
CA TRP A 126 -10.15 -9.56 -30.18
C TRP A 126 -9.35 -9.53 -31.50
N ILE A 127 -9.05 -10.67 -32.11
CA ILE A 127 -8.34 -10.73 -33.40
C ILE A 127 -9.35 -10.43 -34.50
N SER A 128 -9.04 -9.43 -35.32
CA SER A 128 -9.88 -9.08 -36.46
C SER A 128 -10.03 -10.32 -37.37
N LYS A 129 -11.27 -10.61 -37.82
CA LYS A 129 -11.57 -11.70 -38.76
C LYS A 129 -10.95 -11.51 -40.15
N ASN A 130 -10.30 -10.38 -40.39
CA ASN A 130 -9.59 -10.13 -41.63
C ASN A 130 -8.26 -10.89 -41.52
N ASN A 131 -7.95 -11.73 -42.52
CA ASN A 131 -6.70 -12.51 -42.66
C ASN A 131 -5.45 -11.60 -42.81
N GLU A 132 -5.31 -10.60 -41.96
CA GLU A 132 -4.24 -9.63 -41.99
C GLU A 132 -2.97 -10.20 -41.38
N HIS A 133 -1.85 -9.87 -42.00
CA HIS A 133 -0.55 -10.32 -41.56
C HIS A 133 -0.16 -9.59 -40.27
N TYR A 134 0.03 -10.35 -39.18
CA TYR A 134 0.53 -9.83 -37.91
C TYR A 134 2.05 -9.94 -37.85
N HIS A 135 2.72 -8.83 -37.51
CA HIS A 135 4.15 -8.84 -37.20
C HIS A 135 4.38 -9.50 -35.85
N THR A 136 4.78 -10.78 -35.85
CA THR A 136 5.05 -11.57 -34.62
C THR A 136 6.53 -11.59 -34.23
N LYS A 137 7.39 -11.02 -35.08
CA LYS A 137 8.83 -10.91 -34.88
C LYS A 137 9.30 -9.53 -35.34
N LEU A 138 10.38 -9.05 -34.73
CA LEU A 138 11.07 -7.86 -35.21
C LEU A 138 11.62 -8.12 -36.63
N PRO A 139 11.49 -7.17 -37.57
CA PRO A 139 12.02 -7.34 -38.91
C PRO A 139 13.55 -7.28 -38.90
N ASP A 140 14.20 -8.13 -39.70
CA ASP A 140 15.67 -8.19 -39.79
C ASP A 140 16.29 -6.88 -40.32
N LYS A 141 15.50 -6.08 -41.05
CA LYS A 141 15.88 -4.76 -41.57
C LYS A 141 14.82 -3.74 -41.16
N GLY A 142 15.27 -2.59 -40.66
CA GLY A 142 14.39 -1.48 -40.33
C GLY A 142 13.58 -1.01 -41.53
N MET A 143 12.30 -0.70 -41.31
CA MET A 143 11.45 -0.14 -42.36
C MET A 143 11.87 1.31 -42.65
N GLY A 144 11.91 1.68 -43.92
CA GLY A 144 12.07 3.09 -44.31
C GLY A 144 10.84 3.90 -43.92
N GLN A 145 11.02 5.20 -43.68
CA GLN A 145 9.95 6.10 -43.21
C GLN A 145 8.69 6.05 -44.07
N GLN A 146 8.82 6.05 -45.40
CA GLN A 146 7.67 6.00 -46.30
C GLN A 146 6.90 4.67 -46.19
N ALA A 147 7.60 3.55 -46.02
CA ALA A 147 6.96 2.25 -45.81
C ALA A 147 6.26 2.18 -44.45
N LEU A 148 6.89 2.75 -43.40
CA LEU A 148 6.30 2.84 -42.08
C LEU A 148 5.01 3.68 -42.07
N MET A 149 5.01 4.85 -42.72
CA MET A 149 3.81 5.70 -42.79
C MET A 149 2.67 4.99 -43.54
N LYS A 150 2.97 4.28 -44.63
CA LYS A 150 1.96 3.45 -45.31
C LYS A 150 1.37 2.36 -44.43
N GLU A 151 2.18 1.76 -43.55
CA GLU A 151 1.69 0.75 -42.61
C GLU A 151 0.84 1.39 -41.49
N ILE A 152 1.22 2.57 -41.00
CA ILE A 152 0.40 3.36 -40.05
C ILE A 152 -0.96 3.72 -40.67
N ASP A 153 -1.00 4.20 -41.92
CA ASP A 153 -2.24 4.51 -42.64
C ASP A 153 -3.15 3.28 -42.79
N LYS A 154 -2.53 2.09 -42.96
CA LYS A 154 -3.27 0.83 -43.02
C LYS A 154 -3.90 0.51 -41.67
N TYR A 155 -3.18 0.69 -40.56
CA TYR A 155 -3.72 0.49 -39.21
C TYR A 155 -4.84 1.46 -38.87
N GLU A 156 -4.72 2.73 -39.26
CA GLU A 156 -5.76 3.74 -39.06
C GLU A 156 -7.08 3.33 -39.74
N LYS A 157 -7.00 2.76 -40.95
CA LYS A 157 -8.16 2.28 -41.73
C LYS A 157 -8.80 1.00 -41.19
N LEU A 158 -8.23 0.35 -40.17
CA LEU A 158 -8.87 -0.80 -39.52
C LEU A 158 -10.07 -0.41 -38.66
N GLY A 159 -10.20 0.88 -38.32
CA GLY A 159 -11.37 1.41 -37.64
C GLY A 159 -12.65 1.15 -38.44
N LYS A 160 -13.49 0.22 -37.98
CA LYS A 160 -14.75 -0.14 -38.65
C LYS A 160 -15.89 0.83 -38.39
N ILE A 161 -15.76 1.65 -37.35
CA ILE A 161 -16.81 2.54 -36.87
C ILE A 161 -16.34 3.96 -37.03
N ASP A 162 -17.11 4.73 -37.79
CA ASP A 162 -16.93 6.17 -37.91
C ASP A 162 -17.41 6.85 -36.61
N TRP A 163 -16.47 7.11 -35.70
CA TRP A 163 -16.73 7.85 -34.47
C TRP A 163 -17.01 9.33 -34.75
N ALA A 164 -16.50 9.89 -35.85
CA ALA A 164 -16.70 11.29 -36.22
C ALA A 164 -18.16 11.56 -36.64
N ALA A 165 -18.87 10.53 -37.11
CA ALA A 165 -20.32 10.58 -37.33
C ALA A 165 -21.16 10.63 -36.02
N GLY A 166 -20.54 10.63 -34.83
CA GLY A 166 -21.24 10.76 -33.54
C GLY A 166 -22.05 9.53 -33.12
N LYS A 167 -21.78 8.36 -33.71
CA LYS A 167 -22.53 7.11 -33.47
C LYS A 167 -21.91 6.22 -32.39
N VAL A 168 -20.88 6.71 -31.71
CA VAL A 168 -20.14 5.97 -30.69
C VAL A 168 -20.36 6.65 -29.35
N SER A 169 -20.98 5.94 -28.40
CA SER A 169 -21.18 6.45 -27.05
C SER A 169 -19.85 6.59 -26.30
N GLY A 170 -19.65 7.71 -25.61
CA GLY A 170 -18.41 8.00 -24.89
C GLY A 170 -17.22 8.06 -25.85
N THR A 171 -16.23 7.19 -25.65
CA THR A 171 -15.04 6.92 -26.49
C THR A 171 -14.20 8.15 -26.90
N VAL A 172 -14.74 9.08 -27.70
CA VAL A 172 -14.08 10.33 -28.12
C VAL A 172 -14.93 11.52 -27.67
N TYR A 173 -14.39 12.36 -26.79
CA TYR A 173 -15.16 13.43 -26.13
C TYR A 173 -15.26 14.75 -26.90
N HIS A 174 -14.28 15.06 -27.77
CA HIS A 174 -14.28 16.32 -28.53
C HIS A 174 -14.17 16.10 -30.04
N GLY A 175 -13.06 15.53 -30.53
CA GLY A 175 -12.90 15.16 -31.94
C GLY A 175 -12.79 16.30 -32.96
N GLY A 176 -12.89 17.57 -32.51
CA GLY A 176 -12.78 18.76 -33.37
C GLY A 176 -11.35 19.02 -33.88
N LYS A 177 -11.25 19.47 -35.13
CA LYS A 177 -9.95 19.73 -35.80
C LYS A 177 -9.11 20.78 -35.08
N GLU A 178 -9.70 21.90 -34.69
CA GLU A 178 -8.98 23.02 -34.06
C GLU A 178 -8.26 22.58 -32.77
N LEU A 179 -8.97 21.90 -31.86
CA LEU A 179 -8.36 21.37 -30.64
C LEU A 179 -7.32 20.29 -30.94
N THR A 180 -7.59 19.42 -31.92
CA THR A 180 -6.65 18.36 -32.32
C THR A 180 -5.33 18.94 -32.82
N ASP A 181 -5.36 20.01 -33.60
CA ASP A 181 -4.17 20.70 -34.10
C ASP A 181 -3.33 21.27 -32.94
N VAL A 182 -3.98 21.86 -31.93
CA VAL A 182 -3.29 22.37 -30.73
C VAL A 182 -2.67 21.24 -29.91
N LEU A 183 -3.41 20.16 -29.66
CA LEU A 183 -2.94 19.02 -28.87
C LEU A 183 -1.77 18.30 -29.52
N THR A 184 -1.82 18.10 -30.84
CA THR A 184 -0.75 17.42 -31.59
C THR A 184 0.51 18.26 -31.67
N GLU A 185 0.41 19.58 -31.86
CA GLU A 185 1.57 20.48 -31.83
C GLU A 185 2.20 20.54 -30.42
N ALA A 186 1.38 20.54 -29.36
CA ALA A 186 1.90 20.45 -27.99
C ALA A 186 2.64 19.11 -27.77
N TYR A 187 2.02 17.98 -28.12
CA TYR A 187 2.64 16.66 -27.99
C TYR A 187 3.97 16.56 -28.74
N LYS A 188 4.02 17.07 -29.97
CA LYS A 188 5.23 17.12 -30.79
C LYS A 188 6.38 17.86 -30.11
N ARG A 189 6.11 18.96 -29.40
CA ARG A 189 7.14 19.74 -28.68
C ARG A 189 7.65 19.04 -27.43
N PHE A 190 6.79 18.26 -26.77
CA PHE A 190 7.11 17.59 -25.50
C PHE A 190 7.33 16.07 -25.63
N THR A 191 7.50 15.54 -26.85
CA THR A 191 7.61 14.10 -27.13
C THR A 191 8.70 13.39 -26.32
N TRP A 192 9.81 14.10 -26.03
CA TRP A 192 10.95 13.55 -25.28
C TRP A 192 10.98 13.97 -23.81
N SER A 193 9.96 14.68 -23.34
CA SER A 193 9.89 15.10 -21.95
C SER A 193 9.61 13.92 -21.03
N ASN A 194 10.24 13.91 -19.87
CA ASN A 194 10.03 12.90 -18.83
C ASN A 194 9.90 13.57 -17.46
N PRO A 195 8.69 13.63 -16.87
CA PRO A 195 8.46 14.27 -15.56
C PRO A 195 9.29 13.70 -14.40
N LEU A 196 9.87 12.50 -14.56
CA LEU A 196 10.80 11.91 -13.58
C LEU A 196 12.07 12.75 -13.38
N HIS A 197 12.44 13.57 -14.36
CA HIS A 197 13.63 14.44 -14.34
C HIS A 197 13.23 15.92 -14.38
N PRO A 198 12.68 16.48 -13.28
CA PRO A 198 12.17 17.86 -13.25
C PRO A 198 13.27 18.93 -13.38
N ASP A 199 14.51 18.57 -13.08
CA ASP A 199 15.72 19.38 -13.30
C ASP A 199 16.03 19.54 -14.80
N VAL A 200 15.78 18.49 -15.59
CA VAL A 200 15.96 18.49 -17.05
C VAL A 200 14.72 19.06 -17.76
N PHE A 201 13.53 18.77 -17.26
CA PHE A 201 12.24 19.15 -17.88
C PHE A 201 11.36 20.03 -16.97
N PRO A 202 11.85 21.22 -16.53
CA PRO A 202 11.10 22.07 -15.60
C PRO A 202 9.79 22.60 -16.19
N GLY A 203 9.70 22.73 -17.53
CA GLY A 203 8.49 23.17 -18.22
C GLY A 203 7.30 22.22 -18.00
N VAL A 204 7.52 20.90 -18.09
CA VAL A 204 6.44 19.93 -17.86
C VAL A 204 6.05 19.88 -16.40
N ARG A 205 7.03 19.93 -15.48
CA ARG A 205 6.77 20.03 -14.04
C ARG A 205 5.89 21.24 -13.69
N LYS A 206 6.14 22.39 -14.34
CA LYS A 206 5.32 23.60 -14.17
C LYS A 206 3.90 23.37 -14.71
N MET A 207 3.75 22.83 -15.91
CA MET A 207 2.43 22.56 -16.51
C MET A 207 1.60 21.60 -15.64
N GLU A 208 2.19 20.53 -15.12
CA GLU A 208 1.48 19.60 -14.22
C GLU A 208 1.01 20.28 -12.93
N ALA A 209 1.85 21.13 -12.33
CA ALA A 209 1.48 21.89 -11.13
C ALA A 209 0.33 22.87 -11.40
N GLU A 210 0.36 23.56 -12.54
CA GLU A 210 -0.68 24.51 -12.94
C GLU A 210 -2.01 23.80 -13.23
N ILE A 211 -1.98 22.65 -13.91
CA ILE A 211 -3.18 21.84 -14.16
C ILE A 211 -3.84 21.42 -12.84
N VAL A 212 -3.04 20.91 -11.89
CA VAL A 212 -3.56 20.53 -10.57
C VAL A 212 -4.21 21.74 -9.88
N GLN A 213 -3.56 22.90 -9.87
CA GLN A 213 -4.09 24.09 -9.21
C GLN A 213 -5.34 24.65 -9.91
N MET A 214 -5.41 24.62 -11.24
CA MET A 214 -6.63 24.98 -11.98
C MET A 214 -7.79 24.05 -11.62
N CYS A 215 -7.55 22.74 -11.50
CA CYS A 215 -8.56 21.78 -11.06
C CYS A 215 -8.98 22.02 -9.60
N VAL A 216 -8.04 22.26 -8.68
CA VAL A 216 -8.35 22.60 -7.28
C VAL A 216 -9.22 23.85 -7.20
N GLY A 217 -8.90 24.88 -7.97
CA GLY A 217 -9.71 26.10 -8.08
C GLY A 217 -11.12 25.81 -8.63
N MET A 218 -11.22 25.01 -9.69
CA MET A 218 -12.50 24.60 -10.29
C MET A 218 -13.40 23.83 -9.30
N PHE A 219 -12.82 23.05 -8.40
CA PHE A 219 -13.53 22.30 -7.35
C PHE A 219 -13.63 23.04 -6.00
N ASN A 220 -13.24 24.33 -5.93
CA ASN A 220 -13.27 25.15 -4.72
C ASN A 220 -12.51 24.54 -3.52
N GLY A 221 -11.35 23.91 -3.76
CA GLY A 221 -10.62 23.17 -2.72
C GLY A 221 -9.96 24.02 -1.63
N GLY A 222 -9.78 25.32 -1.84
CA GLY A 222 -9.08 26.21 -0.90
C GLY A 222 -7.55 26.07 -0.92
N PRO A 223 -6.84 26.78 -0.03
CA PRO A 223 -5.37 26.87 -0.07
C PRO A 223 -4.65 25.59 0.35
N ASP A 224 -5.28 24.74 1.16
CA ASP A 224 -4.67 23.50 1.67
C ASP A 224 -4.87 22.30 0.71
N ALA A 225 -5.73 22.46 -0.30
CA ALA A 225 -5.97 21.41 -1.27
C ALA A 225 -4.79 21.23 -2.23
N CYS A 226 -4.44 19.98 -2.48
CA CYS A 226 -3.33 19.60 -3.37
C CYS A 226 -3.69 18.36 -4.20
N GLY A 227 -2.82 17.99 -5.12
CA GLY A 227 -3.04 16.84 -5.99
C GLY A 227 -1.85 16.54 -6.88
N THR A 228 -2.04 15.55 -7.74
CA THR A 228 -1.07 15.10 -8.75
C THR A 228 -1.78 14.79 -10.05
N THR A 229 -1.07 14.90 -11.16
CA THR A 229 -1.50 14.39 -12.48
C THR A 229 -1.34 12.86 -12.50
N THR A 230 -2.27 12.18 -13.17
CA THR A 230 -2.25 10.71 -13.31
C THR A 230 -2.52 10.33 -14.77
N SER A 231 -2.30 9.07 -15.12
CA SER A 231 -2.53 8.55 -16.46
C SER A 231 -4.02 8.45 -16.82
N GLY A 232 -4.94 8.60 -15.86
CA GLY A 232 -6.38 8.55 -16.07
C GLY A 232 -7.17 8.20 -14.82
N GLY A 233 -8.51 8.17 -14.95
CA GLY A 233 -9.42 8.02 -13.81
C GLY A 233 -9.22 6.74 -12.98
N THR A 234 -8.82 5.63 -13.60
CA THR A 234 -8.54 4.38 -12.86
C THR A 234 -7.35 4.54 -11.92
N GLU A 235 -6.25 5.15 -12.37
CA GLU A 235 -5.08 5.38 -11.51
C GLU A 235 -5.43 6.35 -10.38
N SER A 236 -6.17 7.43 -10.66
CA SER A 236 -6.63 8.35 -9.63
C SER A 236 -7.43 7.67 -8.52
N LEU A 237 -8.35 6.76 -8.88
CA LEU A 237 -9.14 6.01 -7.90
C LEU A 237 -8.27 5.04 -7.08
N LEU A 238 -7.34 4.34 -7.72
CA LEU A 238 -6.40 3.44 -7.03
C LEU A 238 -5.48 4.21 -6.07
N LEU A 239 -4.95 5.36 -6.48
CA LEU A 239 -4.13 6.22 -5.63
C LEU A 239 -4.92 6.78 -4.45
N ALA A 240 -6.19 7.15 -4.64
CA ALA A 240 -7.06 7.57 -3.55
C ALA A 240 -7.27 6.42 -2.54
N CYS A 241 -7.63 5.22 -3.02
CA CYS A 241 -7.83 4.05 -2.17
C CYS A 241 -6.54 3.68 -1.41
N LYS A 242 -5.39 3.68 -2.09
CA LYS A 242 -4.09 3.43 -1.47
C LYS A 242 -3.78 4.48 -0.40
N THR A 243 -4.01 5.76 -0.70
CA THR A 243 -3.74 6.86 0.24
C THR A 243 -4.58 6.71 1.51
N TYR A 244 -5.89 6.47 1.37
CA TYR A 244 -6.76 6.26 2.54
C TYR A 244 -6.39 5.00 3.33
N ARG A 245 -6.02 3.91 2.65
CA ARG A 245 -5.56 2.67 3.28
C ARG A 245 -4.31 2.90 4.13
N ASP A 246 -3.30 3.55 3.56
CA ASP A 246 -2.02 3.78 4.22
C ASP A 246 -2.19 4.77 5.39
N TRP A 247 -2.92 5.87 5.17
CA TRP A 247 -3.28 6.83 6.21
C TRP A 247 -4.05 6.19 7.36
N ALA A 248 -5.07 5.37 7.09
CA ALA A 248 -5.86 4.71 8.14
C ALA A 248 -5.02 3.73 8.96
N LYS A 249 -4.01 3.11 8.35
CA LYS A 249 -3.06 2.25 9.06
C LYS A 249 -2.14 3.06 9.97
N GLU A 250 -1.56 4.15 9.47
CA GLU A 250 -0.58 4.96 10.20
C GLU A 250 -1.23 5.78 11.32
N GLU A 251 -2.32 6.48 11.02
CA GLU A 251 -2.94 7.43 11.95
C GLU A 251 -4.00 6.77 12.87
N LYS A 252 -4.58 5.65 12.46
CA LYS A 252 -5.68 5.00 13.20
C LYS A 252 -5.41 3.55 13.58
N GLY A 253 -4.26 2.98 13.19
CA GLY A 253 -3.93 1.58 13.47
C GLY A 253 -4.84 0.56 12.78
N ILE A 254 -5.59 0.96 11.74
CA ILE A 254 -6.54 0.07 11.04
C ILE A 254 -5.75 -0.85 10.10
N VAL A 255 -5.68 -2.13 10.46
CA VAL A 255 -4.94 -3.15 9.68
C VAL A 255 -5.78 -3.86 8.62
N LYS A 256 -7.11 -3.83 8.76
CA LYS A 256 -8.07 -4.41 7.80
C LYS A 256 -9.09 -3.34 7.40
N PRO A 257 -8.73 -2.42 6.50
CA PRO A 257 -9.60 -1.34 6.09
C PRO A 257 -10.71 -1.85 5.17
N GLU A 258 -11.87 -1.23 5.25
CA GLU A 258 -13.05 -1.53 4.45
C GLU A 258 -13.47 -0.29 3.66
N ILE A 259 -13.94 -0.49 2.42
CA ILE A 259 -14.49 0.58 1.57
C ILE A 259 -16.00 0.34 1.47
N VAL A 260 -16.80 1.30 1.94
CA VAL A 260 -18.25 1.31 1.74
C VAL A 260 -18.55 2.19 0.53
N ALA A 261 -19.07 1.59 -0.54
CA ALA A 261 -19.38 2.29 -1.78
C ALA A 261 -20.74 1.84 -2.34
N PRO A 262 -21.42 2.69 -3.16
CA PRO A 262 -22.63 2.30 -3.87
C PRO A 262 -22.37 1.14 -4.85
N ILE A 263 -23.39 0.34 -5.12
CA ILE A 263 -23.30 -0.76 -6.11
C ILE A 263 -22.97 -0.27 -7.54
N SER A 264 -23.25 0.99 -7.84
CA SER A 264 -22.95 1.63 -9.12
C SER A 264 -21.53 2.21 -9.23
N VAL A 265 -20.70 2.04 -8.20
CA VAL A 265 -19.32 2.57 -8.19
C VAL A 265 -18.53 2.01 -9.37
N HIS A 266 -17.58 2.80 -9.88
CA HIS A 266 -16.72 2.36 -10.98
C HIS A 266 -15.96 1.08 -10.61
N ALA A 267 -15.87 0.12 -11.55
CA ALA A 267 -15.18 -1.17 -11.35
C ALA A 267 -13.68 -1.06 -10.96
N ALA A 268 -13.11 0.15 -10.97
CA ALA A 268 -11.74 0.38 -10.52
C ALA A 268 -11.59 0.25 -9.00
N PHE A 269 -12.67 0.35 -8.23
CA PHE A 269 -12.66 0.09 -6.79
C PHE A 269 -12.48 -1.39 -6.44
N GLU A 270 -12.81 -2.30 -7.37
CA GLU A 270 -12.62 -3.75 -7.18
C GLU A 270 -11.28 -4.27 -7.75
N LYS A 271 -10.50 -3.43 -8.43
CA LYS A 271 -9.25 -3.80 -9.11
C LYS A 271 -8.07 -3.87 -8.13
#